data_AF-A0A3B9MZ76-F1
#
_entry.id   AF-A0A3B9MZ76-F1
#
_cell.length_a   1.000
_cell.length_b   1.000
_cell.length_c   1.000
_cell.angle_alpha   90.00
_cell.angle_beta   90.00
_cell.angle_gamma   90.00
#
_symmetry.space_group_name_H-M   'P 1'
#
loop_
_entity.id
_entity.type
_entity.pdbx_description
1 polymer ?
#
loop_
_entity_poly.entity_id
_entity_poly.type
_entity_poly.pdbx_seq_one_letter_code
_entity_poly.pdbx_strand_id
1 'polypeptide(L)'
;MNKVGANAMNIDLKINDVARGIYLYVLVLQNDKFYVGITNSPEKRFRKHRSGTSVKFVNENLPIIEIRKIQLATTSRYEALRIETKTTLTLIHYYGVENVCGGDITGDIDTRITKLKSYFIKPLI
;
A
#
# COMPACT_ATOMS: atom_id res chain seq x y z
N MET A 1 -54.14 25.49 -16.64
CA MET A 1 -54.27 25.08 -15.23
C MET A 1 -53.77 23.66 -15.08
N ASN A 2 -53.14 23.39 -13.94
CA ASN A 2 -52.69 22.11 -13.39
C ASN A 2 -51.39 21.49 -13.95
N LYS A 3 -50.29 22.04 -13.39
CA LYS A 3 -49.09 21.32 -12.99
C LYS A 3 -49.47 20.04 -12.22
N VAL A 4 -48.91 18.90 -12.59
CA VAL A 4 -48.61 17.83 -11.62
C VAL A 4 -47.22 17.31 -11.97
N GLY A 5 -46.25 17.73 -11.16
CA GLY A 5 -44.91 17.17 -11.19
C GLY A 5 -44.93 15.77 -10.60
N ALA A 6 -44.34 14.82 -11.32
CA ALA A 6 -43.78 13.63 -10.70
C ALA A 6 -42.27 13.87 -10.63
N ASN A 7 -41.85 14.20 -9.41
CA ASN A 7 -40.48 14.26 -8.96
C ASN A 7 -39.79 12.96 -9.39
N ALA A 8 -38.98 13.00 -10.45
CA ALA A 8 -37.97 11.97 -10.66
C ALA A 8 -36.99 12.14 -9.52
N MET A 9 -37.29 11.44 -8.42
CA MET A 9 -36.44 11.33 -7.26
C MET A 9 -35.11 10.84 -7.81
N ASN A 10 -34.14 11.76 -7.93
CA ASN A 10 -32.76 11.48 -8.22
C ASN A 10 -32.28 10.57 -7.10
N ILE A 11 -32.53 9.28 -7.27
CA ILE A 11 -31.83 8.20 -6.62
C ILE A 11 -30.53 8.03 -7.43
N ASP A 12 -29.79 9.13 -7.58
CA ASP A 12 -28.38 9.11 -7.22
C ASP A 12 -28.36 8.72 -5.74
N LEU A 13 -28.60 7.44 -5.48
CA LEU A 13 -28.06 6.76 -4.33
C LEU A 13 -26.63 7.21 -4.31
N LYS A 14 -26.37 8.17 -3.41
CA LYS A 14 -25.05 8.57 -2.98
C LYS A 14 -24.21 7.30 -3.00
N ILE A 15 -23.39 7.12 -4.04
CA ILE A 15 -22.33 6.13 -4.09
C ILE A 15 -21.27 6.66 -3.12
N ASN A 16 -21.65 6.75 -1.85
CA ASN A 16 -20.85 7.21 -0.74
C ASN A 16 -20.60 6.07 0.24
N ASP A 17 -20.91 4.83 -0.17
CA ASP A 17 -20.62 3.62 0.60
C ASP A 17 -19.69 2.66 -0.16
N VAL A 18 -18.81 3.20 -1.00
CA VAL A 18 -17.57 2.48 -1.33
C VAL A 18 -16.72 2.54 -0.07
N ALA A 19 -16.84 1.51 0.76
CA ALA A 19 -16.17 1.39 2.05
C ALA A 19 -14.81 2.10 2.07
N ARG A 20 -14.67 3.14 2.90
CA ARG A 20 -13.41 3.86 3.14
C ARG A 20 -12.44 2.96 3.92
N GLY A 21 -11.96 1.90 3.26
CA GLY A 21 -11.02 0.95 3.81
C GLY A 21 -9.58 1.34 3.58
N ILE A 22 -8.68 0.81 4.42
CA ILE A 22 -7.25 0.84 4.14
C ILE A 22 -6.93 -0.37 3.26
N TYR A 23 -6.24 -0.13 2.16
CA TYR A 23 -5.71 -1.16 1.28
C TYR A 23 -4.25 -1.41 1.60
N LEU A 24 -3.88 -2.67 1.68
CA LEU A 24 -2.51 -3.13 1.54
C LEU A 24 -2.25 -3.41 0.06
N TYR A 25 -1.08 -3.03 -0.44
CA TYR A 25 -0.67 -3.33 -1.80
C TYR A 25 0.80 -3.70 -1.90
N VAL A 26 1.11 -4.45 -2.96
CA VAL A 26 2.46 -4.79 -3.40
C VAL A 26 2.60 -4.31 -4.84
N LEU A 27 3.61 -3.49 -5.10
CA LEU A 27 4.06 -3.17 -6.45
C LEU A 27 5.12 -4.20 -6.83
N VAL A 28 4.90 -4.91 -7.93
CA VAL A 28 5.96 -5.67 -8.60
C VAL A 28 6.61 -4.71 -9.58
N LEU A 29 7.90 -4.49 -9.39
CA LEU A 29 8.72 -3.53 -10.11
C LEU A 29 9.65 -4.29 -11.08
N GLN A 30 10.38 -3.59 -11.94
CA GLN A 30 11.40 -4.24 -12.77
C GLN A 30 12.50 -4.87 -11.89
N ASN A 31 13.28 -5.79 -12.47
CA ASN A 31 14.41 -6.46 -11.82
C ASN A 31 14.01 -7.20 -10.52
N ASP A 32 12.81 -7.80 -10.52
CA ASP A 32 12.27 -8.59 -9.40
C ASP A 32 12.28 -7.84 -8.06
N LYS A 33 11.98 -6.53 -8.12
CA LYS A 33 11.85 -5.68 -6.93
C LYS A 33 10.40 -5.58 -6.47
N PHE A 34 10.20 -5.50 -5.17
CA PHE A 34 8.88 -5.43 -4.55
C PHE A 34 8.77 -4.24 -3.60
N TYR A 35 7.70 -3.47 -3.76
CA TYR A 35 7.37 -2.40 -2.81
C TYR A 35 6.05 -2.66 -2.11
N VAL A 36 6.06 -2.70 -0.78
CA VAL A 36 4.85 -2.88 0.05
C VAL A 36 4.39 -1.54 0.59
N GLY A 37 3.08 -1.28 0.48
CA GLY A 37 2.49 -0.03 0.88
C GLY A 37 1.07 -0.16 1.42
N ILE A 38 0.62 0.81 2.22
CA ILE A 38 -0.81 1.00 2.53
C ILE A 38 -1.36 2.33 2.02
N THR A 39 -2.65 2.37 1.73
CA THR A 39 -3.35 3.60 1.31
C THR A 39 -4.88 3.48 1.47
N ASN A 40 -5.54 4.60 1.71
CA ASN A 40 -7.00 4.73 1.63
C ASN A 40 -7.48 5.27 0.26
N SER A 41 -6.56 5.48 -0.69
CA SER A 41 -6.86 6.00 -2.03
C SER A 41 -5.93 5.37 -3.07
N PRO A 42 -6.15 4.08 -3.41
CA PRO A 42 -5.25 3.30 -4.27
C PRO A 42 -4.92 3.98 -5.60
N GLU A 43 -5.94 4.49 -6.30
CA GLU A 43 -5.81 5.06 -7.63
C GLU A 43 -4.92 6.31 -7.61
N LYS A 44 -5.12 7.19 -6.61
CA LYS A 44 -4.27 8.36 -6.39
C LYS A 44 -2.83 7.95 -6.07
N ARG A 45 -2.64 6.96 -5.19
CA ARG A 45 -1.32 6.48 -4.78
C ARG A 45 -0.55 5.83 -5.92
N PHE A 46 -1.21 5.02 -6.75
CA PHE A 46 -0.57 4.33 -7.87
C PHE A 46 -0.21 5.30 -9.00
N ARG A 47 -1.04 6.32 -9.28
CA ARG A 47 -0.66 7.40 -10.20
C ARG A 47 0.59 8.13 -9.74
N LYS A 48 0.68 8.46 -8.43
CA LYS A 48 1.86 9.10 -7.85
C LYS A 48 3.13 8.23 -7.95
N HIS A 49 3.00 6.91 -7.78
CA HIS A 49 4.12 6.00 -7.98
C HIS A 49 4.60 5.97 -9.44
N ARG A 50 3.67 5.91 -10.40
CA ARG A 50 4.00 5.91 -11.83
C ARG A 50 4.60 7.22 -12.32
N SER A 51 4.27 8.36 -11.69
CA SER A 51 4.82 9.67 -12.06
C SER A 51 6.25 9.92 -11.58
N GLY A 52 6.90 8.93 -10.94
CA GLY A 52 8.25 9.10 -10.37
C GLY A 52 8.29 9.98 -9.12
N THR A 53 7.14 10.33 -8.53
CA THR A 53 7.06 11.10 -7.29
C THR A 53 6.89 10.17 -6.08
N SER A 54 7.68 9.09 -6.04
CA SER A 54 7.63 8.11 -4.97
C SER A 54 8.87 8.14 -4.08
N VAL A 55 8.97 7.16 -3.18
CA VAL A 55 10.19 6.85 -2.45
C VAL A 55 11.29 6.42 -3.43
N LYS A 56 12.54 6.74 -3.09
CA LYS A 56 13.73 6.48 -3.91
C LYS A 56 13.75 5.05 -4.48
N PHE A 57 13.52 4.04 -3.64
CA PHE A 57 13.47 2.63 -4.04
C PHE A 57 12.49 2.35 -5.19
N VAL A 58 11.30 2.96 -5.17
CA VAL A 58 10.32 2.75 -6.25
C VAL A 58 10.79 3.46 -7.52
N ASN A 59 11.25 4.71 -7.40
CA ASN A 59 11.68 5.50 -8.56
C ASN A 59 12.86 4.86 -9.30
N GLU A 60 13.82 4.28 -8.57
CA GLU A 60 14.99 3.59 -9.14
C GLU A 60 14.64 2.27 -9.83
N ASN A 61 13.46 1.70 -9.53
CA ASN A 61 13.03 0.41 -10.03
C ASN A 61 11.72 0.49 -10.82
N LEU A 62 11.38 1.66 -11.38
CA LEU A 62 10.29 1.76 -12.37
C LEU A 62 10.71 1.11 -13.70
N PRO A 63 9.78 0.51 -14.48
CA PRO A 63 8.33 0.62 -14.35
C PRO A 63 7.70 -0.35 -13.34
N ILE A 64 6.43 -0.07 -12.98
CA ILE A 64 5.59 -1.01 -12.25
C ILE A 64 5.06 -2.05 -13.24
N ILE A 65 5.42 -3.32 -13.03
CA ILE A 65 5.00 -4.46 -13.83
C ILE A 65 3.59 -4.93 -13.42
N GLU A 66 3.34 -5.02 -12.12
CA GLU A 66 2.08 -5.51 -11.55
C GLU A 66 1.71 -4.75 -10.27
N ILE A 67 0.41 -4.64 -9.97
CA ILE A 67 -0.08 -4.15 -8.69
C ILE A 67 -1.02 -5.18 -8.09
N ARG A 68 -0.64 -5.73 -6.95
CA ARG A 68 -1.51 -6.57 -6.12
C ARG A 68 -2.05 -5.73 -4.98
N LYS A 69 -3.36 -5.75 -4.73
CA LYS A 69 -3.96 -5.05 -3.58
C LYS A 69 -5.06 -5.86 -2.94
N ILE A 70 -5.19 -5.73 -1.63
CA ILE A 70 -6.31 -6.27 -0.85
C ILE A 70 -6.84 -5.16 0.06
N GLN A 71 -8.15 -5.11 0.24
CA GLN A 71 -8.76 -4.27 1.26
C GLN A 71 -8.58 -4.96 2.61
N LEU A 72 -8.07 -4.24 3.61
CA LEU A 72 -7.92 -4.77 4.95
C LEU A 72 -9.24 -4.70 5.70
N ALA A 73 -9.50 -5.68 6.56
CA ALA A 73 -10.62 -5.70 7.50
C ALA A 73 -10.41 -4.75 8.69
N THR A 74 -9.70 -3.63 8.49
CA THR A 74 -9.44 -2.62 9.51
C THR A 74 -9.42 -1.22 8.90
N THR A 75 -9.93 -0.26 9.66
CA THR A 75 -9.79 1.17 9.40
C THR A 75 -8.71 1.80 10.27
N SER A 76 -8.14 1.04 11.22
CA SER A 76 -7.04 1.50 12.06
C SER A 76 -5.75 1.57 11.25
N ARG A 77 -5.22 2.79 11.12
CA ARG A 77 -3.93 3.01 10.46
C ARG A 77 -2.79 2.30 11.17
N TYR A 78 -2.83 2.23 12.50
CA TYR A 78 -1.83 1.53 13.29
C TYR A 78 -1.79 0.03 12.97
N GLU A 79 -2.95 -0.63 12.97
CA GLU A 79 -3.03 -2.05 12.60
C GLU A 79 -2.62 -2.28 11.14
N ALA A 80 -3.03 -1.39 10.23
CA ALA A 80 -2.61 -1.48 8.83
C ALA A 80 -1.10 -1.36 8.65
N LEU A 81 -0.42 -0.48 9.41
CA LEU A 81 1.05 -0.36 9.40
C LEU A 81 1.71 -1.63 9.94
N ARG A 82 1.15 -2.27 10.98
CA ARG A 82 1.66 -3.56 11.48
C ARG A 82 1.53 -4.67 10.44
N ILE A 83 0.41 -4.73 9.74
CA ILE A 83 0.17 -5.68 8.64
C ILE A 83 1.14 -5.40 7.47
N GLU A 84 1.34 -4.14 7.10
CA GLU A 84 2.30 -3.70 6.08
C GLU A 84 3.73 -4.15 6.41
N THR A 85 4.20 -3.87 7.63
CA THR A 85 5.53 -4.27 8.08
C THR A 85 5.67 -5.79 8.11
N LYS A 86 4.68 -6.53 8.65
CA LYS A 86 4.69 -8.00 8.65
C LYS A 86 4.78 -8.56 7.24
N THR A 87 3.99 -8.03 6.31
CA THR A 87 4.01 -8.43 4.89
C THR A 87 5.36 -8.15 4.25
N THR A 88 5.96 -6.99 4.57
CA THR A 88 7.30 -6.62 4.10
C THR A 88 8.35 -7.60 4.60
N LEU A 89 8.33 -7.94 5.90
CA LEU A 89 9.26 -8.91 6.50
C LEU A 89 9.11 -10.30 5.88
N THR A 90 7.88 -10.75 5.63
CA THR A 90 7.62 -12.02 4.94
C THR A 90 8.20 -12.02 3.52
N LEU A 91 8.00 -10.95 2.75
CA LEU A 91 8.60 -10.87 1.41
C LEU A 91 10.12 -10.79 1.46
N ILE A 92 10.70 -10.06 2.41
CA ILE A 92 12.16 -10.03 2.63
C ILE A 92 12.71 -11.42 2.92
N HIS A 93 11.98 -12.23 3.70
CA HIS A 93 12.38 -13.61 3.98
C HIS A 93 12.46 -14.46 2.70
N TYR A 94 11.56 -14.26 1.74
CA TYR A 94 11.56 -15.02 0.48
C TYR A 94 12.50 -14.47 -0.60
N TYR A 95 12.60 -13.15 -0.70
CA TYR A 95 13.25 -12.49 -1.83
C TYR A 95 14.53 -11.74 -1.46
N GLY A 96 14.88 -11.60 -0.18
CA GLY A 96 16.04 -10.84 0.25
C GLY A 96 15.74 -9.34 0.46
N VAL A 97 16.51 -8.72 1.36
CA VAL A 97 16.32 -7.30 1.75
C VAL A 97 16.65 -6.36 0.59
N GLU A 98 17.59 -6.71 -0.26
CA GLU A 98 17.95 -5.98 -1.47
C GLU A 98 16.80 -5.90 -2.49
N ASN A 99 15.82 -6.81 -2.42
CA ASN A 99 14.74 -6.90 -3.38
C ASN A 99 13.41 -6.33 -2.88
N VAL A 100 13.27 -6.06 -1.58
CA VAL A 100 11.98 -5.66 -0.99
C VAL A 100 12.11 -4.40 -0.12
N CYS A 101 11.17 -3.47 -0.26
CA CYS A 101 11.12 -2.23 0.54
C CYS A 101 9.66 -1.91 0.90
N GLY A 102 9.40 -1.44 2.12
CA GLY A 102 8.03 -1.13 2.53
C GLY A 102 7.87 -0.93 4.04
N GLY A 103 6.75 -0.37 4.45
CA GLY A 103 6.43 -0.09 5.86
C GLY A 103 7.59 0.58 6.60
N ASP A 104 7.96 -0.01 7.74
CA ASP A 104 9.10 0.48 8.53
C ASP A 104 10.47 0.14 7.91
N ILE A 105 10.56 -0.91 7.07
CA ILE A 105 11.80 -1.36 6.41
C ILE A 105 12.03 -0.57 5.10
N THR A 106 12.25 0.73 5.26
CA THR A 106 12.53 1.70 4.19
C THR A 106 13.85 2.43 4.45
N GLY A 107 14.43 3.01 3.40
CA GLY A 107 15.75 3.66 3.41
C GLY A 107 16.70 3.01 2.40
N ASP A 108 17.97 3.38 2.46
CA ASP A 108 19.05 2.66 1.78
C ASP A 108 19.24 1.23 2.34
N ILE A 109 20.12 0.45 1.71
CA ILE A 109 20.35 -0.95 2.08
C ILE A 109 20.84 -1.10 3.53
N ASP A 110 21.76 -0.26 3.99
CA ASP A 110 22.35 -0.36 5.33
C ASP A 110 21.35 0.01 6.42
N THR A 111 20.56 1.05 6.17
CA THR A 111 19.44 1.44 7.02
C THR A 111 18.43 0.29 7.15
N ARG A 112 18.07 -0.36 6.05
CA ARG A 112 17.10 -1.46 6.07
C ARG A 112 17.66 -2.70 6.77
N ILE A 113 18.92 -3.05 6.57
CA ILE A 113 19.59 -4.13 7.29
C ILE A 113 19.60 -3.84 8.79
N THR A 114 19.91 -2.61 9.19
CA THR A 114 19.90 -2.19 10.60
C THR A 114 18.51 -2.33 11.21
N LYS A 115 17.47 -1.87 10.52
CA LYS A 115 16.09 -2.04 10.97
C LYS A 115 15.71 -3.50 11.09
N LEU A 116 16.03 -4.34 10.11
CA LEU A 116 15.75 -5.79 10.15
C LEU A 116 16.37 -6.46 11.36
N LYS A 117 17.63 -6.14 11.70
CA LYS A 117 18.28 -6.66 12.92
C LYS A 117 17.44 -6.42 14.16
N SER A 118 16.77 -5.26 14.29
CA SER A 118 15.91 -4.98 15.45
C SER A 118 14.66 -5.88 15.53
N TYR A 119 14.19 -6.43 14.41
CA TYR A 119 13.07 -7.37 14.36
C TYR A 119 13.47 -8.81 14.71
N PHE A 120 14.73 -9.20 14.47
CA PHE A 120 15.22 -10.56 14.73
C PHE A 120 16.04 -10.70 16.02
N ILE A 121 16.50 -9.60 16.62
CA ILE A 121 17.32 -9.60 17.86
C ILE A 121 16.46 -9.35 19.11
N LYS A 122 15.16 -9.06 18.99
CA LYS A 122 14.31 -8.97 20.19
C LYS A 122 14.28 -10.34 20.88
N PRO A 123 14.77 -10.46 22.12
CA PRO A 123 14.65 -11.71 22.86
C PRO A 123 13.16 -12.04 22.98
N LEU A 124 12.82 -13.33 22.84
CA LEU A 124 11.57 -13.83 23.40
C LEU A 124 11.66 -13.57 24.91
N ILE A 125 11.06 -12.47 25.35
CA ILE A 125 10.78 -12.21 26.76
C ILE A 125 9.44 -12.85 27.09
#